data_AF-A0A9D2BXZ9-F1
#
_entry.id   AF-A0A9D2BXZ9-F1
#
_cell.length_a   1.000
_cell.length_b   1.000
_cell.length_c   1.000
_cell.angle_alpha   90.00
_cell.angle_beta   90.00
_cell.angle_gamma   90.00
#
_symmetry.space_group_name_H-M   'P 1'
#
loop_
_entity.id
_entity.type
_entity.pdbx_description
1 polymer ?
#
loop_
_entity_poly.entity_id
_entity_poly.type
_entity_poly.pdbx_seq_one_letter_code
_entity_poly.pdbx_strand_id
1 'polypeptide(L)'
;MEQSSHQGAYRNSGDTMTAEEARQNLAMHAGRTEHFSHGYCYALRFGFRHLEEIQSKFDDIFFSLQILNNASYFVHPDSDLLVDLSEILYGSILYVNRQMKYERAIRVFAEVLSETFLSLFGQEPHPFVAFEHYRENYDDQLQETSFEQHQTQGNSLCRSDG
;
A
#
# COMPACT_ATOMS: atom_id res chain seq x y z
N MET A 1 -0.78 -33.05 18.53
CA MET A 1 -1.66 -32.17 17.74
C MET A 1 -1.50 -30.78 18.32
N GLU A 2 -0.63 -30.04 17.67
CA GLU A 2 -0.38 -28.62 17.91
C GLU A 2 -1.60 -27.81 17.49
N GLN A 3 -1.96 -26.81 18.28
CA GLN A 3 -2.54 -25.57 17.75
C GLN A 3 -1.87 -24.41 18.50
N SER A 4 -0.68 -24.05 18.02
CA SER A 4 -0.03 -22.78 18.33
C SER A 4 -0.81 -21.68 17.61
N SER A 5 -1.63 -20.95 18.36
CA SER A 5 -2.32 -19.77 17.85
C SER A 5 -1.40 -18.57 18.07
N HIS A 6 -0.63 -18.20 17.04
CA HIS A 6 0.10 -16.94 17.03
C HIS A 6 -0.88 -15.79 16.83
N GLN A 7 -1.35 -15.22 17.95
CA GLN A 7 -1.93 -13.89 17.99
C GLN A 7 -0.86 -12.87 17.57
N GLY A 8 -1.02 -12.30 16.37
CA GLY A 8 -0.33 -11.10 15.98
C GLY A 8 -0.62 -9.98 16.98
N ALA A 9 0.43 -9.28 17.40
CA ALA A 9 0.39 -8.24 18.41
C ALA A 9 -0.46 -7.04 17.96
N TYR A 10 -1.74 -7.03 18.33
CA TYR A 10 -2.56 -5.84 18.24
C TYR A 10 -2.05 -4.80 19.24
N ARG A 11 -1.74 -3.60 18.74
CA ARG A 11 -1.31 -2.44 19.52
C ARG A 11 -2.22 -2.25 20.74
N ASN A 12 -1.63 -2.34 21.93
CA ASN A 12 -2.23 -1.95 23.20
C ASN A 12 -2.12 -0.42 23.36
N SER A 13 -3.19 0.31 23.06
CA SER A 13 -3.45 1.65 23.61
C SER A 13 -4.89 2.07 23.30
N GLY A 14 -5.65 2.39 24.34
CA GLY A 14 -7.11 2.57 24.35
C GLY A 14 -7.70 3.77 23.62
N ASP A 15 -7.09 4.23 22.51
CA ASP A 15 -7.72 5.15 21.57
C ASP A 15 -7.97 4.40 20.27
N THR A 16 -9.23 4.04 20.04
CA THR A 16 -9.66 3.48 18.74
C THR A 16 -9.78 4.65 17.77
N MET A 17 -9.02 4.64 16.67
CA MET A 17 -9.12 5.65 15.62
C MET A 17 -10.59 5.84 15.21
N THR A 18 -11.03 7.09 15.22
CA THR A 18 -12.37 7.51 14.85
C THR A 18 -12.51 7.57 13.33
N ALA A 19 -13.75 7.59 12.83
CA ALA A 19 -14.01 7.73 11.39
C ALA A 19 -13.45 9.06 10.81
N GLU A 20 -13.46 10.13 11.59
CA GLU A 20 -12.90 11.42 11.16
C GLU A 20 -11.37 11.34 11.05
N GLU A 21 -10.70 10.73 12.01
CA GLU A 21 -9.26 10.49 11.95
C GLU A 21 -8.89 9.56 10.78
N ALA A 22 -9.70 8.53 10.51
CA ALA A 22 -9.52 7.67 9.35
C ALA A 22 -9.63 8.45 8.02
N ARG A 23 -10.59 9.38 7.90
CA ARG A 23 -10.68 10.27 6.72
C ARG A 23 -9.46 11.18 6.61
N GLN A 24 -9.05 11.81 7.70
CA GLN A 24 -7.86 12.68 7.70
C GLN A 24 -6.60 11.90 7.33
N ASN A 25 -6.49 10.64 7.79
CA ASN A 25 -5.39 9.76 7.45
C ASN A 25 -5.38 9.43 5.94
N LEU A 26 -6.53 9.07 5.36
CA LEU A 26 -6.63 8.86 3.91
C LEU A 26 -6.28 10.12 3.10
N ALA A 27 -6.80 11.27 3.50
CA ALA A 27 -6.47 12.55 2.88
C ALA A 27 -4.96 12.88 2.97
N MET A 28 -4.30 12.53 4.09
CA MET A 28 -2.85 12.63 4.22
C MET A 28 -2.13 11.71 3.24
N HIS A 29 -2.56 10.46 3.12
CA HIS A 29 -1.96 9.51 2.18
C HIS A 29 -2.17 9.89 0.71
N ALA A 30 -3.30 10.52 0.38
CA ALA A 30 -3.61 11.11 -0.92
C ALA A 30 -2.86 12.42 -1.19
N GLY A 31 -2.32 13.05 -0.15
CA GLY A 31 -1.52 14.27 -0.24
C GLY A 31 -2.32 15.57 -0.21
N ARG A 32 -3.53 15.56 0.35
CA ARG A 32 -4.40 16.75 0.45
C ARG A 32 -4.33 17.49 1.79
N THR A 33 -3.54 17.03 2.74
CA THR A 33 -3.42 17.66 4.08
C THR A 33 -2.07 18.36 4.25
N GLU A 34 -1.95 19.21 5.27
CA GLU A 34 -0.67 19.88 5.60
C GLU A 34 0.44 18.90 5.99
N HIS A 35 0.07 17.71 6.48
CA HIS A 35 1.00 16.64 6.86
C HIS A 35 1.28 15.65 5.73
N PHE A 36 0.98 16.02 4.47
CA PHE A 36 1.12 15.14 3.30
C PHE A 36 2.52 14.53 3.13
N SER A 37 3.58 15.16 3.67
CA SER A 37 4.95 14.61 3.64
C SER A 37 5.08 13.25 4.33
N HIS A 38 4.14 12.89 5.21
CA HIS A 38 4.07 11.58 5.85
C HIS A 38 3.22 10.57 5.06
N GLY A 39 2.51 11.03 4.03
CA GLY A 39 1.59 10.24 3.23
C GLY A 39 2.26 9.27 2.25
N TYR A 40 1.45 8.35 1.75
CA TYR A 40 1.87 7.32 0.79
C TYR A 40 2.23 7.93 -0.57
N CYS A 41 1.39 8.81 -1.13
CA CYS A 41 1.65 9.44 -2.43
C CYS A 41 2.91 10.31 -2.43
N TYR A 42 3.19 11.00 -1.32
CA TYR A 42 4.44 11.73 -1.16
C TYR A 42 5.64 10.79 -1.24
N ALA A 43 5.58 9.69 -0.50
CA ALA A 43 6.66 8.71 -0.46
C ALA A 43 6.83 7.97 -1.80
N LEU A 44 5.76 7.71 -2.55
CA LEU A 44 5.85 7.22 -3.94
C LEU A 44 6.60 8.21 -4.84
N ARG A 45 6.35 9.51 -4.69
CA ARG A 45 6.92 10.55 -5.55
C ARG A 45 8.38 10.86 -5.24
N PHE A 46 8.74 10.89 -3.96
CA PHE A 46 10.07 11.32 -3.50
C PHE A 46 10.96 10.15 -3.06
N GLY A 47 10.42 8.93 -3.04
CA GLY A 47 11.14 7.70 -2.73
C GLY A 47 10.95 7.24 -1.28
N PHE A 48 11.18 5.94 -1.09
CA PHE A 48 11.15 5.26 0.21
C PHE A 48 12.55 4.79 0.57
N ARG A 49 12.82 4.63 1.87
CA ARG A 49 14.10 4.07 2.32
C ARG A 49 14.10 2.55 2.25
N HIS A 50 13.02 1.94 2.70
CA HIS A 50 12.87 0.49 2.84
C HIS A 50 11.45 0.04 2.48
N LEU A 51 11.27 -1.24 2.18
CA LEU A 51 9.98 -1.80 1.76
C LEU A 51 8.96 -1.78 2.91
N GLU A 52 9.43 -1.96 4.14
CA GLU A 52 8.63 -1.98 5.36
C GLU A 52 7.94 -0.63 5.59
N GLU A 53 8.59 0.48 5.19
CA GLU A 53 7.99 1.82 5.23
C GLU A 53 6.78 1.92 4.29
N ILE A 54 6.88 1.30 3.11
CA ILE A 54 5.79 1.25 2.13
C ILE A 54 4.65 0.40 2.65
N GLN A 55 4.97 -0.80 3.14
CA GLN A 55 4.00 -1.74 3.70
C GLN A 55 3.23 -1.11 4.86
N SER A 56 3.92 -0.45 5.79
CA SER A 56 3.26 0.25 6.91
C SER A 56 2.29 1.32 6.41
N LYS A 57 2.70 2.15 5.44
CA LYS A 57 1.82 3.19 4.89
C LYS A 57 0.63 2.61 4.13
N PHE A 58 0.83 1.47 3.48
CA PHE A 58 -0.25 0.74 2.82
C PHE A 58 -1.23 0.18 3.85
N ASP A 59 -0.76 -0.51 4.89
CA ASP A 59 -1.59 -1.00 5.98
C ASP A 59 -2.42 0.11 6.64
N ASP A 60 -1.82 1.28 6.86
CA ASP A 60 -2.50 2.45 7.45
C ASP A 60 -3.70 2.91 6.59
N ILE A 61 -3.59 2.84 5.26
CA ILE A 61 -4.70 3.12 4.33
C ILE A 61 -5.83 2.10 4.53
N PHE A 62 -5.51 0.80 4.61
CA PHE A 62 -6.54 -0.24 4.78
C PHE A 62 -7.21 -0.19 6.12
N PHE A 63 -6.46 0.03 7.19
CA PHE A 63 -7.02 0.21 8.52
C PHE A 63 -8.02 1.37 8.55
N SER A 64 -7.69 2.47 7.86
CA SER A 64 -8.60 3.61 7.72
C SER A 64 -9.87 3.24 6.95
N LEU A 65 -9.73 2.49 5.84
CA LEU A 65 -10.88 2.00 5.07
C LEU A 65 -11.79 1.08 5.90
N GLN A 66 -11.23 0.17 6.70
CA GLN A 66 -12.01 -0.71 7.58
C GLN A 66 -12.82 0.08 8.61
N ILE A 67 -12.23 1.12 9.21
CA ILE A 67 -12.93 1.99 10.16
C ILE A 67 -14.09 2.71 9.48
N LEU A 68 -13.87 3.27 8.28
CA LEU A 68 -14.92 3.95 7.53
C LEU A 68 -16.04 3.00 7.12
N ASN A 69 -15.71 1.76 6.74
CA ASN A 69 -16.69 0.74 6.43
C ASN A 69 -17.56 0.40 7.65
N ASN A 70 -16.94 0.20 8.81
CA ASN A 70 -17.67 -0.07 10.05
C ASN A 70 -18.56 1.10 10.49
N ALA A 71 -18.17 2.33 10.12
CA ALA A 71 -18.97 3.54 10.32
C ALA A 71 -20.01 3.79 9.20
N SER A 72 -20.20 2.85 8.28
CA SER A 72 -21.18 2.91 7.17
C SER A 72 -20.97 4.05 6.17
N TYR A 73 -19.75 4.60 6.05
CA TYR A 73 -19.44 5.70 5.13
C TYR A 73 -19.58 5.33 3.64
N PHE A 74 -19.45 4.05 3.30
CA PHE A 74 -19.55 3.58 1.91
C PHE A 74 -20.98 3.34 1.42
N VAL A 75 -22.00 3.51 2.29
CA VAL A 75 -23.40 3.52 1.85
C VAL A 75 -23.66 4.75 0.96
N HIS A 76 -23.05 5.89 1.31
CA HIS A 76 -23.10 7.14 0.55
C HIS A 76 -21.72 7.82 0.60
N PRO A 77 -20.75 7.33 -0.19
CA PRO A 77 -19.41 7.88 -0.16
C PRO A 77 -19.42 9.33 -0.63
N ASP A 78 -18.78 10.21 0.13
CA ASP A 78 -18.58 11.59 -0.30
C ASP A 78 -17.56 11.66 -1.46
N SER A 79 -17.64 12.74 -2.26
CA SER A 79 -16.75 12.95 -3.39
C SER A 79 -15.29 13.03 -2.97
N ASP A 80 -15.02 13.52 -1.77
CA ASP A 80 -13.69 13.78 -1.28
C ASP A 80 -12.95 12.47 -0.99
N LEU A 81 -13.62 11.51 -0.37
CA LEU A 81 -13.10 10.17 -0.14
C LEU A 81 -12.80 9.48 -1.47
N LEU A 82 -13.70 9.58 -2.44
CA LEU A 82 -13.46 8.99 -3.77
C LEU A 82 -12.24 9.60 -4.47
N VAL A 83 -12.06 10.92 -4.35
CA VAL A 83 -10.87 11.60 -4.88
C VAL A 83 -9.62 11.11 -4.17
N ASP A 84 -9.61 11.04 -2.84
CA ASP A 84 -8.44 10.60 -2.07
C ASP A 84 -8.01 9.18 -2.43
N LEU A 85 -8.98 8.28 -2.50
CA LEU A 85 -8.76 6.89 -2.89
C LEU A 85 -8.26 6.76 -4.34
N SER A 86 -8.80 7.58 -5.25
CA SER A 86 -8.36 7.62 -6.65
C SER A 86 -6.94 8.15 -6.79
N GLU A 87 -6.55 9.18 -6.03
CA GLU A 87 -5.19 9.73 -6.02
C GLU A 87 -4.18 8.69 -5.51
N ILE A 88 -4.52 7.94 -4.47
CA ILE A 88 -3.69 6.85 -3.96
C ILE A 88 -3.46 5.78 -5.05
N LEU A 89 -4.52 5.31 -5.70
CA LEU A 89 -4.41 4.33 -6.79
C LEU A 89 -3.61 4.88 -7.97
N TYR A 90 -3.89 6.11 -8.40
CA TYR A 90 -3.20 6.75 -9.50
C TYR A 90 -1.70 6.91 -9.22
N GLY A 91 -1.35 7.34 -8.01
CA GLY A 91 0.03 7.40 -7.54
C GLY A 91 0.75 6.06 -7.66
N SER A 92 0.11 4.97 -7.22
CA SER A 92 0.68 3.62 -7.34
C SER A 92 0.89 3.20 -8.80
N ILE A 93 -0.10 3.42 -9.67
CA ILE A 93 0.00 3.10 -11.10
C ILE A 93 1.15 3.87 -11.76
N LEU A 94 1.28 5.16 -11.46
CA LEU A 94 2.40 5.97 -11.97
C LEU A 94 3.76 5.45 -11.50
N TYR A 95 3.86 5.01 -10.23
CA TYR A 95 5.09 4.46 -9.68
C TYR A 95 5.50 3.18 -10.40
N VAL A 96 4.54 2.27 -10.62
CA VAL A 96 4.76 1.01 -11.36
C VAL A 96 5.16 1.31 -12.82
N ASN A 97 4.47 2.22 -13.49
CA ASN A 97 4.79 2.58 -14.87
C ASN A 97 6.20 3.19 -15.05
N ARG A 98 6.77 3.75 -13.98
CA ARG A 98 8.14 4.28 -13.97
C ARG A 98 9.21 3.24 -13.64
N GLN A 99 8.82 1.98 -13.38
CA GLN A 99 9.73 0.87 -13.06
C GLN A 99 10.70 1.19 -11.91
N MET A 100 10.16 1.79 -10.86
CA MET A 100 10.93 2.19 -9.68
C MET A 100 11.31 0.96 -8.83
N LYS A 101 12.29 1.12 -7.93
CA LYS A 101 12.90 0.04 -7.11
C LYS A 101 11.92 -0.99 -6.54
N TYR A 102 10.77 -0.55 -6.02
CA TYR A 102 9.79 -1.41 -5.35
C TYR A 102 8.55 -1.69 -6.21
N GLU A 103 8.65 -1.59 -7.54
CA GLU A 103 7.50 -1.67 -8.45
C GLU A 103 6.63 -2.91 -8.27
N ARG A 104 7.21 -4.08 -7.95
CA ARG A 104 6.47 -5.33 -7.74
C ARG A 104 5.54 -5.22 -6.54
N ALA A 105 6.08 -4.81 -5.39
CA ALA A 105 5.28 -4.61 -4.19
C ALA A 105 4.21 -3.52 -4.38
N ILE A 106 4.54 -2.40 -5.03
CA ILE A 106 3.56 -1.34 -5.31
C ILE A 106 2.46 -1.83 -6.26
N ARG A 107 2.79 -2.71 -7.22
CA ARG A 107 1.81 -3.32 -8.10
C ARG A 107 0.82 -4.18 -7.31
N VAL A 108 1.31 -5.04 -6.41
CA VAL A 108 0.45 -5.83 -5.50
C VAL A 108 -0.46 -4.89 -4.69
N PHE A 109 0.10 -3.81 -4.14
CA PHE A 109 -0.67 -2.83 -3.38
C PHE A 109 -1.76 -2.16 -4.20
N ALA A 110 -1.46 -1.76 -5.44
CA ALA A 110 -2.45 -1.20 -6.36
C ALA A 110 -3.56 -2.20 -6.70
N GLU A 111 -3.20 -3.46 -6.92
CA GLU A 111 -4.14 -4.55 -7.22
C GLU A 111 -5.10 -4.80 -6.05
N VAL A 112 -4.56 -5.03 -4.86
CA VAL A 112 -5.33 -5.28 -3.64
C VAL A 112 -6.24 -4.11 -3.30
N LEU A 113 -5.75 -2.87 -3.45
CA LEU A 113 -6.55 -1.66 -3.22
C LEU A 113 -7.69 -1.54 -4.24
N SER A 114 -7.42 -1.84 -5.51
CA SER A 114 -8.45 -1.81 -6.56
C SER A 114 -9.54 -2.85 -6.32
N GLU A 115 -9.17 -4.09 -5.96
CA GLU A 115 -10.12 -5.16 -5.66
C GLU A 115 -10.98 -4.83 -4.44
N THR A 116 -10.35 -4.28 -3.39
CA THR A 116 -11.04 -3.84 -2.19
C THR A 116 -12.01 -2.70 -2.50
N PHE A 117 -11.64 -1.75 -3.37
CA PHE A 117 -12.56 -0.69 -3.80
C PHE A 117 -13.76 -1.25 -4.55
N LEU A 118 -13.53 -2.12 -5.53
CA LEU A 118 -14.62 -2.73 -6.30
C LEU A 118 -15.59 -3.48 -5.38
N SER A 119 -15.06 -4.21 -4.39
CA SER A 119 -15.87 -4.95 -3.42
C SER A 119 -16.61 -4.02 -2.44
N LEU A 120 -15.96 -2.97 -1.94
CA LEU A 120 -16.55 -1.96 -1.06
C LEU A 120 -17.73 -1.25 -1.73
N PHE A 121 -17.50 -0.70 -2.93
CA PHE A 121 -18.54 0.04 -3.66
C PHE A 121 -19.58 -0.88 -4.31
N GLY A 122 -19.22 -2.15 -4.56
CA GLY A 122 -20.14 -3.21 -4.95
C GLY A 122 -21.02 -3.71 -3.80
N GLN A 123 -20.76 -3.27 -2.56
CA GLN A 123 -21.46 -3.70 -1.34
C GLN A 123 -21.39 -5.22 -1.11
N GLU A 124 -20.24 -5.82 -1.45
CA GLU A 124 -19.99 -7.23 -1.21
C GLU A 124 -19.92 -7.54 0.30
N PRO A 125 -20.32 -8.74 0.76
CA PRO A 125 -20.34 -9.08 2.19
C PRO A 125 -18.97 -9.04 2.88
N HIS A 126 -17.89 -9.30 2.13
CA HIS A 126 -16.53 -9.41 2.65
C HIS A 126 -15.56 -8.57 1.79
N PRO A 127 -15.62 -7.23 1.87
CA PRO A 127 -14.93 -6.38 0.91
C PRO A 127 -13.41 -6.27 1.12
N PHE A 128 -12.89 -6.80 2.24
CA PHE A 128 -11.47 -6.71 2.61
C PHE A 128 -10.68 -8.02 2.44
N VAL A 129 -11.29 -9.08 1.90
CA VAL A 129 -10.63 -10.40 1.78
C VAL A 129 -9.31 -10.32 1.01
N ALA A 130 -9.26 -9.53 -0.06
CA ALA A 130 -8.04 -9.32 -0.84
C ALA A 130 -6.89 -8.80 0.03
N PHE A 131 -7.18 -7.87 0.93
CA PHE A 131 -6.20 -7.33 1.87
C PHE A 131 -5.88 -8.30 3.00
N GLU A 132 -6.88 -8.95 3.60
CA GLU A 132 -6.65 -9.87 4.72
C GLU A 132 -5.67 -10.99 4.36
N HIS A 133 -5.61 -11.38 3.08
CA HIS A 133 -4.74 -12.46 2.60
C HIS A 133 -3.59 -11.98 1.70
N TYR A 134 -3.40 -10.67 1.46
CA TYR A 134 -2.42 -10.24 0.44
C TYR A 134 -0.98 -10.67 0.77
N ARG A 135 -0.61 -10.70 2.06
CA ARG A 135 0.75 -11.12 2.45
C ARG A 135 1.01 -12.59 2.14
N GLU A 136 0.00 -13.43 2.35
CA GLU A 136 0.07 -14.86 2.08
C GLU A 136 0.06 -15.14 0.57
N ASN A 137 -0.78 -14.39 -0.16
CA ASN A 137 -0.98 -14.58 -1.60
C ASN A 137 0.18 -14.06 -2.46
N TYR A 138 0.95 -13.09 -1.96
CA TYR A 138 2.01 -12.41 -2.70
C TYR A 138 3.36 -12.45 -1.99
N ASP A 139 3.60 -13.44 -1.10
CA ASP A 139 4.83 -13.55 -0.30
C ASP A 139 6.11 -13.50 -1.17
N ASP A 140 6.07 -14.18 -2.32
CA ASP A 140 7.15 -14.21 -3.31
C ASP A 140 7.49 -12.82 -3.89
N GLN A 141 6.47 -12.01 -4.14
CA GLN A 141 6.61 -10.65 -4.69
C GLN A 141 6.94 -9.59 -3.63
N LEU A 142 6.62 -9.88 -2.37
CA LEU A 142 6.88 -8.98 -1.23
C LEU A 142 8.27 -9.19 -0.61
N GLN A 143 8.95 -10.31 -0.88
CA GLN A 143 10.27 -10.60 -0.32
C GLN A 143 11.45 -10.26 -1.24
N GLU A 144 11.24 -10.11 -2.55
CA GLU A 144 12.32 -9.85 -3.50
C GLU A 144 12.84 -8.40 -3.42
N THR A 145 13.84 -8.19 -2.56
CA THR A 145 14.67 -6.98 -2.55
C THR A 145 16.14 -7.22 -2.92
N SER A 146 16.50 -8.42 -3.39
CA SER A 146 17.91 -8.87 -3.36
C SER A 146 18.54 -9.35 -4.67
N PHE A 147 17.86 -9.41 -5.82
CA PHE A 147 18.43 -10.08 -7.01
C PHE A 147 18.90 -9.20 -8.17
N GLU A 148 18.99 -7.89 -8.01
CA GLU A 148 19.58 -7.01 -9.03
C GLU A 148 20.84 -6.29 -8.51
N GLN A 149 21.92 -7.04 -8.25
CA GLN A 149 23.28 -6.48 -8.24
C GLN A 149 24.34 -7.32 -8.97
N HIS A 150 24.01 -8.45 -9.61
CA HIS A 150 25.01 -9.23 -10.36
C HIS A 150 24.58 -9.50 -11.79
N GLN A 151 24.63 -8.45 -12.63
CA GLN A 151 24.84 -8.60 -14.07
C GLN A 151 25.31 -7.26 -14.70
N THR A 152 26.48 -6.77 -14.28
CA THR A 152 27.26 -5.79 -15.08
C THR A 152 28.77 -5.85 -14.81
N GLN A 153 29.28 -6.97 -14.28
CA GLN A 153 30.71 -7.28 -14.29
C GLN A 153 30.94 -8.51 -15.16
N GLY A 154 31.17 -8.27 -16.44
CA GLY A 154 31.35 -9.35 -17.40
C GLY A 154 31.52 -8.88 -18.84
N ASN A 155 32.33 -7.85 -19.09
CA ASN A 155 33.24 -7.91 -20.24
C ASN A 155 34.42 -6.95 -20.05
N SER A 156 35.55 -7.59 -19.76
CA SER A 156 36.88 -7.03 -19.64
C SER A 156 37.36 -6.37 -20.93
N LEU A 157 38.07 -5.27 -20.72
CA LEU A 157 39.18 -4.72 -21.52
C LEU A 157 39.83 -5.69 -22.52
N CYS A 158 40.11 -5.16 -23.72
CA CYS A 158 41.29 -5.29 -24.62
C CYS A 158 40.81 -4.88 -26.04
N ARG A 159 41.35 -3.96 -26.84
CA ARG A 159 42.68 -3.35 -27.10
C ARG A 159 42.42 -2.05 -27.89
N SER A 160 43.06 -0.92 -27.60
CA SER A 160 44.34 -0.44 -28.17
C SER A 160 44.32 -0.25 -29.70
N ASP A 161 44.29 1.02 -30.09
CA ASP A 161 44.93 1.71 -31.22
C ASP A 161 45.13 1.01 -32.58
N GLY A 162 44.59 1.68 -33.60
CA GLY A 162 44.94 1.57 -35.02
C GLY A 162 44.45 2.81 -35.76
#